data_AF-A0A6P0Y392-F1
#
_entry.id   AF-A0A6P0Y392-F1
#
_cell.length_a   1.000
_cell.length_b   1.000
_cell.length_c   1.000
_cell.angle_alpha   90.00
_cell.angle_beta   90.00
_cell.angle_gamma   90.00
#
_symmetry.space_group_name_H-M   'P 1'
#
loop_
_entity.id
_entity.type
_entity.pdbx_description
1 polymer ?
#
loop_
_entity_poly.entity_id
_entity_poly.type
_entity_poly.pdbx_seq_one_letter_code
_entity_poly.pdbx_strand_id
1 'polypeptide(L)'
;HAVHNGLTHLSASHGTLHGEKVAYGILVQLRLEEMLQGNQLAMTARQQLLKFYDEIGLPKTLGELGLGEITLSELWRAAEVACHENSDIHRLPFRVIPEQLVAAMVSTTVPQESHKQNLGIETYVDTTPNF
;
A
#
# COMPACT_ATOMS: atom_id res chain seq x y z
N HIS A 1 -6.32 8.61 7.38
CA HIS A 1 -7.62 9.32 7.39
C HIS A 1 -8.17 9.62 5.99
N ALA A 2 -7.39 10.16 5.04
CA ALA A 2 -7.89 10.39 3.67
C ALA A 2 -8.54 9.16 3.02
N VAL A 3 -7.90 7.98 3.13
CA VAL A 3 -8.47 6.70 2.66
C VAL A 3 -9.80 6.37 3.35
N HIS A 4 -9.87 6.49 4.68
CA HIS A 4 -11.11 6.34 5.44
C HIS A 4 -12.22 7.23 4.86
N ASN A 5 -11.92 8.52 4.63
CA ASN A 5 -12.89 9.47 4.11
C ASN A 5 -13.36 9.06 2.71
N GLY A 6 -12.44 8.67 1.82
CA GLY A 6 -12.80 8.12 0.50
C GLY A 6 -13.74 6.92 0.60
N LEU A 7 -13.45 5.97 1.48
CA LEU A 7 -14.26 4.76 1.67
C LEU A 7 -15.66 5.06 2.24
N THR A 8 -15.83 6.10 3.07
CA THR A 8 -17.15 6.46 3.62
C THR A 8 -18.17 6.88 2.56
N HIS A 9 -17.74 7.18 1.34
CA HIS A 9 -18.65 7.46 0.23
C HIS A 9 -19.24 6.18 -0.41
N LEU A 10 -18.73 5.01 -0.04
CA LEU A 10 -19.26 3.72 -0.47
C LEU A 10 -20.33 3.27 0.53
N SER A 11 -21.56 3.06 0.06
CA SER A 11 -22.66 2.57 0.90
C SER A 11 -22.34 1.21 1.53
N ALA A 12 -21.56 0.38 0.82
CA ALA A 12 -21.05 -0.90 1.33
C ALA A 12 -20.16 -0.75 2.58
N SER A 13 -19.59 0.43 2.84
CA SER A 13 -18.72 0.67 4.00
C SER A 13 -19.45 1.03 5.30
N HIS A 14 -20.78 1.16 5.28
CA HIS A 14 -21.54 1.64 6.45
C HIS A 14 -21.55 0.65 7.63
N GLY A 15 -21.40 -0.65 7.36
CA GLY A 15 -21.29 -1.67 8.40
C GLY A 15 -19.93 -1.74 9.10
N THR A 16 -18.90 -1.10 8.52
CA THR A 16 -17.51 -1.17 8.98
C THR A 16 -17.21 -0.06 9.98
N LEU A 17 -16.52 -0.38 11.07
CA LEU A 17 -16.20 0.58 12.12
C LEU A 17 -15.21 1.65 11.63
N HIS A 18 -15.25 2.84 12.24
CA HIS A 18 -14.31 3.92 11.95
C HIS A 18 -12.85 3.47 12.13
N GLY A 19 -12.56 2.82 13.26
CA GLY A 19 -11.22 2.33 13.59
C GLY A 19 -10.68 1.31 12.59
N GLU A 20 -11.53 0.43 12.07
CA GLU A 20 -11.19 -0.59 11.07
C GLU A 20 -10.78 0.05 9.73
N LYS A 21 -11.57 1.03 9.27
CA LYS A 21 -11.25 1.82 8.07
C LYS A 21 -9.95 2.62 8.23
N VAL A 22 -9.70 3.18 9.42
CA VAL A 22 -8.45 3.90 9.71
C VAL A 22 -7.27 2.95 9.74
N ALA A 23 -7.40 1.78 10.38
CA ALA A 23 -6.38 0.75 10.43
C ALA A 23 -5.96 0.30 9.03
N TYR A 24 -6.92 -0.06 8.18
CA TYR A 24 -6.65 -0.36 6.78
C TYR A 24 -5.97 0.81 6.05
N GLY A 25 -6.43 2.04 6.27
CA GLY A 25 -5.83 3.25 5.70
C GLY A 25 -4.35 3.44 6.06
N ILE A 26 -3.88 2.96 7.22
CA ILE A 26 -2.46 2.98 7.59
C ILE A 26 -1.66 2.03 6.69
N LEU A 27 -2.16 0.81 6.44
CA LEU A 27 -1.51 -0.13 5.53
C LEU A 27 -1.41 0.42 4.10
N VAL A 28 -2.46 1.10 3.63
CA VAL A 28 -2.48 1.77 2.32
C VAL A 28 -1.43 2.87 2.26
N GLN A 29 -1.31 3.70 3.30
CA GLN A 29 -0.29 4.74 3.34
C GLN A 29 1.12 4.17 3.30
N LEU A 30 1.42 3.15 4.11
CA LEU A 30 2.74 2.50 4.11
C LEU A 30 3.05 1.88 2.74
N ARG A 31 2.03 1.33 2.08
CA ARG A 31 2.16 0.79 0.73
C ARG A 31 2.46 1.88 -0.30
N LEU A 32 1.86 3.08 -0.18
CA LEU A 32 2.21 4.23 -1.01
C LEU A 32 3.66 4.69 -0.80
N GLU A 33 4.09 4.81 0.45
CA GLU A 33 5.46 5.19 0.79
C GLU A 33 6.48 4.19 0.23
N GLU A 34 6.16 2.91 0.29
CA GLU A 34 6.95 1.84 -0.32
C GLU A 34 7.00 1.99 -1.86
N MET A 35 5.84 2.10 -2.51
CA MET A 35 5.73 2.12 -3.97
C MET A 35 6.32 3.38 -4.62
N LEU A 36 6.14 4.54 -3.99
CA LEU A 36 6.46 5.84 -4.59
C LEU A 36 7.79 6.42 -4.12
N GLN A 37 8.28 6.01 -2.94
CA GLN A 37 9.54 6.51 -2.37
C GLN A 37 10.57 5.39 -2.17
N GLY A 38 10.23 4.13 -2.41
CA GLY A 38 11.12 3.01 -2.10
C GLY A 38 11.41 2.86 -0.60
N ASN A 39 10.52 3.37 0.27
CA ASN A 39 10.75 3.46 1.70
C ASN A 39 10.75 2.06 2.36
N GLN A 40 11.94 1.52 2.62
CA GLN A 40 12.13 0.20 3.24
C GLN A 40 11.62 0.14 4.68
N LEU A 41 11.62 1.28 5.40
CA LEU A 41 11.05 1.34 6.75
C LEU A 41 9.52 1.20 6.68
N ALA A 42 8.87 1.82 5.70
CA ALA A 42 7.43 1.67 5.49
C ALA A 42 7.05 0.22 5.16
N MET A 43 7.84 -0.46 4.32
CA MET A 43 7.66 -1.89 4.04
C MET A 43 7.78 -2.74 5.31
N THR A 44 8.83 -2.51 6.11
CA THR A 44 9.06 -3.25 7.37
C THR A 44 7.92 -3.01 8.37
N ALA A 45 7.51 -1.75 8.55
CA ALA A 45 6.39 -1.38 9.41
C ALA A 45 5.08 -2.01 8.93
N ARG A 46 4.83 -2.03 7.61
CA ARG A 46 3.65 -2.68 7.02
C ARG A 46 3.64 -4.18 7.34
N GLN A 47 4.76 -4.87 7.18
CA GLN A 47 4.85 -6.30 7.52
C GLN A 47 4.61 -6.59 9.01
N GLN A 48 5.11 -5.74 9.91
CA GLN A 48 4.84 -5.85 11.34
C GLN A 48 3.36 -5.62 11.67
N LEU A 49 2.75 -4.59 11.07
CA LEU A 49 1.33 -4.30 11.26
C LEU A 49 0.43 -5.40 10.68
N LEU A 50 0.78 -6.00 9.54
CA LEU A 50 0.01 -7.11 8.98
C LEU A 50 -0.06 -8.29 9.98
N LYS A 51 1.06 -8.64 10.62
CA LYS A 51 1.09 -9.69 11.66
C LYS A 51 0.28 -9.29 12.89
N PHE A 52 0.45 -8.06 13.36
CA PHE A 52 -0.29 -7.58 14.51
C PHE A 52 -1.81 -7.54 14.24
N TYR A 53 -2.23 -7.11 13.04
CA TYR A 53 -3.63 -7.05 12.66
C TYR A 53 -4.27 -8.45 12.59
N ASP A 54 -3.51 -9.47 12.18
CA ASP A 54 -3.95 -10.87 12.29
C ASP A 54 -4.23 -11.29 13.74
N GLU A 55 -3.37 -10.88 14.68
CA GLU A 55 -3.50 -11.25 16.10
C GLU A 55 -4.72 -10.60 16.77
N ILE A 56 -5.09 -9.39 16.35
CA ILE A 56 -6.19 -8.62 16.96
C ILE A 56 -7.46 -8.52 16.11
N GLY A 57 -7.48 -9.17 14.95
CA GLY A 57 -8.64 -9.22 14.05
C GLY A 57 -8.96 -7.91 13.34
N LEU A 58 -7.95 -7.08 13.02
CA LEU A 58 -8.14 -5.88 12.20
C LEU A 58 -8.03 -6.18 10.71
N PRO A 59 -8.79 -5.46 9.86
CA PRO A 59 -8.82 -5.74 8.44
C PRO A 59 -7.57 -5.23 7.72
N LYS A 60 -7.05 -6.07 6.83
CA LYS A 60 -5.86 -5.84 6.01
C LYS A 60 -6.18 -5.67 4.53
N THR A 61 -7.37 -6.10 4.12
CA THR A 61 -7.84 -6.08 2.72
C THR A 61 -9.20 -5.40 2.60
N LEU A 62 -9.56 -5.00 1.38
CA LEU A 62 -10.92 -4.51 1.09
C LEU A 62 -11.98 -5.58 1.40
N GLY A 63 -11.69 -6.85 1.11
CA GLY A 63 -12.58 -7.97 1.43
C GLY A 63 -12.86 -8.08 2.93
N GLU A 64 -11.82 -8.00 3.76
CA GLU A 64 -11.94 -8.02 5.23
C GLU A 64 -12.67 -6.79 5.78
N LEU A 65 -12.66 -5.65 5.06
CA LEU A 65 -13.47 -4.48 5.38
C LEU A 65 -14.96 -4.64 5.00
N GLY A 66 -15.37 -5.76 4.40
CA GLY A 66 -16.71 -5.93 3.84
C GLY A 66 -16.91 -5.29 2.47
N LEU A 67 -15.82 -4.94 1.78
CA LEU A 67 -15.80 -4.27 0.48
C LEU A 67 -15.30 -5.20 -0.64
N GLY A 68 -15.44 -6.52 -0.49
CA GLY A 68 -14.99 -7.50 -1.48
C GLY A 68 -15.73 -7.45 -2.81
N GLU A 69 -16.98 -7.00 -2.79
CA GLU A 69 -17.88 -6.97 -3.96
C GLU A 69 -17.98 -5.59 -4.62
N ILE A 70 -17.22 -4.59 -4.15
CA ILE A 70 -17.25 -3.28 -4.79
C ILE A 70 -16.65 -3.37 -6.19
N THR A 71 -17.24 -2.62 -7.11
CA THR A 71 -16.72 -2.51 -8.47
C THR A 71 -15.41 -1.71 -8.48
N LEU A 72 -14.62 -1.93 -9.52
CA LEU A 72 -13.44 -1.10 -9.77
C LEU A 72 -13.80 0.39 -9.87
N SER A 73 -14.95 0.72 -10.49
CA SER A 73 -15.43 2.11 -10.60
C SER A 73 -15.72 2.75 -9.24
N GLU A 74 -16.30 2.01 -8.30
CA GLU A 74 -16.54 2.48 -6.94
C GLU A 74 -15.24 2.71 -6.18
N LEU A 75 -14.29 1.77 -6.30
CA LEU A 75 -12.96 1.91 -5.70
C LEU A 75 -12.22 3.15 -6.24
N TRP A 76 -12.29 3.38 -7.55
CA TRP A 76 -11.76 4.59 -8.19
C TRP A 76 -12.42 5.85 -7.64
N ARG A 77 -13.74 5.85 -7.49
CA ARG A 77 -14.45 7.01 -6.93
C ARG A 77 -14.01 7.31 -5.50
N ALA A 78 -13.81 6.28 -4.68
CA ALA A 78 -13.28 6.45 -3.33
C ALA A 78 -11.86 7.05 -3.35
N ALA A 79 -11.01 6.62 -4.28
CA ALA A 79 -9.66 7.15 -4.45
C ALA A 79 -9.66 8.62 -4.91
N GLU A 80 -10.53 9.00 -5.85
CA GLU A 80 -10.72 10.40 -6.27
C GLU A 80 -11.12 11.30 -5.10
N VAL A 81 -12.06 10.86 -4.27
CA VAL A 81 -12.49 11.59 -3.07
C VAL A 81 -11.31 11.73 -2.09
N ALA A 82 -10.56 10.65 -1.86
CA ALA A 82 -9.38 10.68 -1.00
C ALA A 82 -8.26 11.58 -1.55
N CYS A 83 -8.22 11.84 -2.86
CA CYS A 83 -7.25 12.72 -3.53
C CYS A 83 -7.76 14.15 -3.80
N HIS A 84 -8.96 14.51 -3.34
CA HIS A 84 -9.53 15.85 -3.53
C HIS A 84 -8.62 16.95 -2.98
N GLU A 85 -8.67 18.17 -3.53
CA GLU A 85 -7.74 19.28 -3.23
C GLU A 85 -7.52 19.58 -1.74
N ASN A 86 -8.57 19.45 -0.91
CA ASN A 86 -8.54 19.76 0.52
C ASN A 86 -8.34 18.52 1.42
N SER A 87 -7.95 17.38 0.82
CA SER A 87 -7.74 16.13 1.54
C SER A 87 -6.46 16.14 2.37
N ASP A 88 -6.50 15.45 3.51
CA ASP A 88 -5.32 15.20 4.35
C ASP A 88 -4.21 14.41 3.63
N ILE A 89 -4.50 13.76 2.51
CA ILE A 89 -3.51 12.99 1.74
C ILE A 89 -2.33 13.86 1.29
N HIS A 90 -2.58 15.16 1.07
CA HIS A 90 -1.57 16.13 0.63
C HIS A 90 -0.56 16.51 1.73
N ARG A 91 -0.74 15.99 2.96
CA ARG A 91 0.26 16.10 4.03
C ARG A 91 1.40 15.09 3.89
N LEU A 92 1.28 14.11 2.99
CA LEU A 92 2.40 13.24 2.64
C LEU A 92 3.49 14.07 1.95
N PRO A 93 4.79 13.74 2.17
CA PRO A 93 5.90 14.49 1.58
C PRO A 93 6.12 14.20 0.09
N PHE A 94 5.09 13.67 -0.59
CA PHE A 94 5.08 13.36 -2.01
C PHE A 94 3.65 13.45 -2.54
N ARG A 95 3.51 13.69 -3.85
CA ARG A 95 2.21 13.76 -4.52
C ARG A 95 1.63 12.36 -4.70
N VAL A 96 0.35 12.21 -4.42
CA VAL A 96 -0.43 10.98 -4.67
C VAL A 96 -1.53 11.28 -5.68
N ILE A 97 -1.65 10.45 -6.72
CA ILE A 97 -2.76 10.48 -7.68
C ILE A 97 -3.70 9.27 -7.48
N PRO A 98 -4.98 9.34 -7.90
CA PRO A 98 -5.95 8.26 -7.69
C PRO A 98 -5.48 6.88 -8.17
N GLU A 99 -4.80 6.80 -9.31
CA GLU A 99 -4.21 5.59 -9.87
C GLU A 99 -3.29 4.88 -8.85
N GLN A 100 -2.39 5.64 -8.23
CA GLN A 100 -1.42 5.13 -7.26
C GLN A 100 -2.13 4.71 -5.97
N LEU A 101 -3.14 5.46 -5.57
CA LEU A 101 -3.92 5.15 -4.38
C LEU A 101 -4.72 3.85 -4.57
N VAL A 102 -5.39 3.67 -5.71
CA VAL A 102 -6.08 2.41 -6.06
C VAL A 102 -5.08 1.24 -6.04
N ALA A 103 -3.93 1.40 -6.68
CA ALA A 103 -2.88 0.37 -6.70
C ALA A 103 -2.39 0.00 -5.28
N ALA A 104 -2.25 0.97 -4.38
CA ALA A 104 -1.91 0.72 -2.98
C ALA A 104 -3.05 0.04 -2.22
N MET A 105 -4.30 0.43 -2.45
CA MET A 105 -5.50 -0.15 -1.81
C MET A 105 -5.66 -1.65 -2.13
N VAL A 106 -5.38 -2.06 -3.37
CA VAL A 106 -5.52 -3.48 -3.77
C VAL A 106 -4.28 -4.34 -3.47
N SER A 107 -3.20 -3.75 -2.96
CA SER A 107 -1.91 -4.46 -2.76
C SER A 107 -1.33 -4.37 -1.35
N THR A 108 -2.15 -4.03 -0.35
CA THR A 108 -1.73 -3.87 1.06
C THR A 108 -1.04 -5.11 1.64
N THR A 109 -1.40 -6.31 1.19
CA THR A 109 -0.84 -7.60 1.65
C THR A 109 0.22 -8.18 0.72
N VAL A 110 0.44 -7.57 -0.45
CA VAL A 110 1.37 -8.09 -1.45
C VAL A 110 2.82 -7.91 -0.97
N PRO A 111 3.66 -8.96 -0.98
CA PRO A 111 5.08 -8.84 -0.70
C PRO A 111 5.80 -8.00 -1.78
N GLN A 112 6.81 -7.23 -1.40
CA GLN A 112 7.67 -6.54 -2.37
C GLN A 112 8.67 -7.56 -2.94
N GLU A 113 8.72 -7.69 -4.27
CA GLU A 113 9.78 -8.48 -4.89
C GLU A 113 11.11 -7.73 -4.78
N SER A 114 12.03 -8.30 -4.02
CA SER A 114 13.40 -7.82 -3.97
C SER A 114 14.06 -8.01 -5.34
N HIS A 115 14.15 -6.94 -6.12
CA HIS A 115 15.01 -6.92 -7.29
C HIS A 115 16.46 -6.96 -6.79
N LYS A 116 16.98 -8.16 -6.54
CA LYS A 116 18.43 -8.37 -6.50
C LYS A 116 18.95 -8.06 -7.89
N GLN A 117 19.45 -6.85 -8.10
CA GLN A 117 20.40 -6.62 -9.18
C GLN A 117 21.59 -7.55 -8.89
N ASN A 118 21.68 -8.66 -9.62
CA ASN A 118 22.91 -9.42 -9.73
C ASN A 118 23.94 -8.48 -10.39
N LEU A 119 24.68 -7.72 -9.58
CA LEU A 119 25.99 -7.23 -10.00
C LEU A 119 26.87 -8.47 -10.13
N GLY A 120 26.87 -9.06 -11.32
CA GLY A 120 27.87 -10.02 -11.73
C GLY A 120 29.23 -9.32 -11.75
N ILE A 121 29.92 -9.34 -10.62
CA ILE A 121 31.37 -9.21 -10.61
C ILE A 121 31.88 -10.63 -10.80
N GLU A 122 31.99 -11.05 -12.06
CA GLU A 122 32.88 -12.16 -12.41
C GLU A 122 34.28 -11.77 -11.92
N THR A 123 34.79 -12.50 -10.94
CA THR A 123 36.21 -12.46 -10.60
C THR A 123 36.96 -12.95 -11.82
N TYR A 124 37.51 -12.03 -12.60
CA TYR A 124 38.44 -12.32 -13.67
C TYR A 124 39.71 -12.90 -13.03
N VAL A 125 39.79 -14.23 -12.96
CA VAL A 125 41.02 -14.94 -12.62
C VAL A 125 41.88 -14.88 -13.87
N ASP A 126 42.87 -13.99 -13.86
CA ASP A 126 43.88 -13.87 -14.91
C ASP A 126 44.72 -15.16 -14.93
N THR A 127 44.37 -16.10 -15.79
CA THR A 127 45.22 -17.23 -16.14
C THR A 127 45.96 -16.90 -17.43
N THR A 128 47.06 -16.16 -17.33
CA THR A 128 48.07 -16.09 -18.39
C THR A 128 48.88 -17.39 -18.39
N PRO A 129 49.00 -18.12 -19.52
CA PRO A 129 50.01 -19.16 -19.66
C PRO A 129 51.34 -18.51 -20.09
N ASN A 130 52.41 -18.83 -19.37
CA ASN A 130 53.79 -18.59 -19.80
C ASN A 130 54.06 -19.31 -21.12
N PHE A 131 54.38 -18.54 -22.18
CA PHE A 131 55.30 -18.92 -23.26
C PHE A 131 55.97 -17.68 -23.85
#